data_AF-A0A3D5Z025-F1
#
_entry.id   AF-A0A3D5Z025-F1
#
_cell.length_a   1.000
_cell.length_b   1.000
_cell.length_c   1.000
_cell.angle_alpha   90.00
_cell.angle_beta   90.00
_cell.angle_gamma   90.00
#
_symmetry.space_group_name_H-M   'P 1'
#
loop_
_entity.id
_entity.type
_entity.pdbx_description
1 polymer ?
#
loop_
_entity_poly.entity_id
_entity_poly.type
_entity_poly.pdbx_seq_one_letter_code
_entity_poly.pdbx_strand_id
1 'polypeptide(L)'
;MKLRNVIQLLLLATVIMFTAPSCVKEGPMGPAGADGTNGTNGTNGEDGSVTCLACHSGNNMAQKSAEFAMSVHSSGAIAVDYAGGRAGCARCHSHEGFVQFTTLGINDLPVANPSAWKCSTCHGIHKTFEGKDYALRITAPVVPVVAANGAMDLKGSNNLCGTCHQARSAEPNKDKPGATYTMTVRTYPHYSAQSNMLLGNGFAEIPGSVAYPTKGTSKHLTDASCVGCHMSSFTAKQGGHSYIPSLKACNDCHGGTPSTNYNYGGIQTDTQAKLDQLREKLLALGVITKTTVDGVDSYSPKAGTVPMVQAQAVFNYFGIKYDRSLGVHNPKYVKALLTNTLEALNK
;
A
#
# COMPACT_ATOMS: atom_id res chain seq x y z
N MET A 1 -19.90 57.01 -31.18
CA MET A 1 -20.10 55.65 -30.61
C MET A 1 -21.06 55.77 -29.42
N LYS A 2 -22.16 54.98 -29.36
CA LYS A 2 -23.14 55.11 -28.27
C LYS A 2 -22.48 54.73 -26.94
N LEU A 3 -22.75 55.49 -25.86
CA LEU A 3 -22.13 55.35 -24.53
C LEU A 3 -22.14 53.89 -23.99
N ARG A 4 -23.18 53.13 -24.34
CA ARG A 4 -23.30 51.70 -24.01
C ARG A 4 -22.18 50.82 -24.59
N ASN A 5 -21.72 51.13 -25.81
CA ASN A 5 -20.66 50.37 -26.47
C ASN A 5 -19.28 50.68 -25.88
N VAL A 6 -19.08 51.92 -25.39
CA VAL A 6 -17.85 52.32 -24.68
C VAL A 6 -17.75 51.59 -23.34
N ILE A 7 -18.85 51.51 -22.59
CA ILE A 7 -18.90 50.81 -21.30
C ILE A 7 -18.68 49.30 -21.47
N GLN A 8 -19.26 48.69 -22.52
CA GLN A 8 -19.03 47.27 -22.83
C GLN A 8 -17.57 46.98 -23.22
N LEU A 9 -16.93 47.85 -24.00
CA LEU A 9 -15.51 47.72 -24.35
C LEU A 9 -14.59 47.88 -23.13
N LEU A 10 -14.89 48.82 -22.24
CA LEU A 10 -14.14 49.01 -21.00
C LEU A 10 -14.29 47.80 -20.06
N LEU A 11 -15.51 47.26 -19.89
CA LEU A 11 -15.72 46.05 -19.09
C LEU A 11 -15.00 44.84 -19.67
N LEU A 12 -15.01 44.66 -20.99
CA LEU A 12 -14.30 43.57 -21.66
C LEU A 12 -12.78 43.71 -21.51
N ALA A 13 -12.24 44.92 -21.64
CA ALA A 13 -10.83 45.21 -21.41
C ALA A 13 -10.43 44.96 -19.96
N THR A 14 -11.29 45.28 -19.00
CA THR A 14 -11.06 45.06 -17.57
C THR A 14 -11.03 43.56 -17.24
N VAL A 15 -11.96 42.78 -17.79
CA VAL A 15 -11.99 41.31 -17.62
C VAL A 15 -10.74 40.66 -18.22
N ILE A 16 -10.31 41.08 -19.42
CA ILE A 16 -9.07 40.57 -20.05
C ILE A 16 -7.84 40.94 -19.22
N MET A 17 -7.78 42.15 -18.67
CA MET A 17 -6.65 42.64 -17.88
C MET A 17 -6.49 41.92 -16.53
N PHE A 18 -7.59 41.45 -15.92
CA PHE A 18 -7.56 40.70 -14.67
C PHE A 18 -7.52 39.17 -14.84
N THR A 19 -7.86 38.63 -16.02
CA THR A 19 -7.83 37.17 -16.27
C THR A 19 -6.54 36.69 -16.94
N ALA A 20 -5.90 37.53 -17.77
CA ALA A 20 -4.64 37.17 -18.43
C ALA A 20 -3.47 36.83 -17.46
N PRO A 21 -3.23 37.56 -16.35
CA PRO A 21 -2.13 37.22 -15.45
C PRO A 21 -2.43 36.00 -14.56
N SER A 22 -3.68 35.55 -14.46
CA SER A 22 -4.03 34.34 -13.72
C SER A 22 -3.65 33.03 -14.45
N CYS A 23 -3.25 33.13 -15.72
CA CYS A 23 -2.78 32.01 -16.54
C CYS A 23 -1.26 31.77 -16.47
N VAL A 24 -0.51 32.62 -15.75
CA VAL A 24 0.93 32.42 -15.47
C VAL A 24 1.11 32.19 -13.97
N LYS A 25 0.67 31.02 -13.49
CA LYS A 25 1.22 30.48 -12.23
C LYS A 25 2.61 29.93 -12.53
N GLU A 26 3.57 30.80 -12.79
CA GLU A 26 4.97 30.41 -12.77
C GLU A 26 5.33 30.03 -11.33
N GLY A 27 6.00 28.89 -11.18
CA GLY A 27 6.54 28.47 -9.88
C GLY A 27 7.60 29.48 -9.39
N PRO A 28 8.11 29.30 -8.16
CA PRO A 28 9.25 30.11 -7.71
C PRO A 28 10.39 30.01 -8.74
N MET A 29 10.99 31.16 -9.05
CA MET A 29 12.14 31.23 -9.95
C MET A 29 13.25 30.29 -9.45
N GLY A 30 13.78 29.47 -10.36
CA GLY A 30 14.89 28.56 -10.04
C GLY A 30 16.14 29.31 -9.58
N PRO A 31 17.14 28.61 -9.01
CA PRO A 31 18.39 29.24 -8.60
C PRO A 31 19.04 29.94 -9.78
N ALA A 32 19.52 31.17 -9.55
CA ALA A 32 20.28 31.92 -10.54
C ALA A 32 21.54 31.13 -10.92
N GLY A 33 21.89 31.11 -12.21
CA GLY A 33 23.14 30.52 -12.67
C GLY A 33 24.35 31.31 -12.16
N ALA A 34 25.54 30.72 -12.29
CA ALA A 34 26.78 31.37 -11.83
C ALA A 34 27.02 32.68 -12.58
N ASP A 35 27.34 33.74 -11.84
CA ASP A 35 27.75 35.03 -12.39
C ASP A 35 28.97 34.83 -13.30
N GLY A 36 28.93 35.43 -14.48
CA GLY A 36 30.05 35.42 -15.40
C GLY A 36 31.18 36.32 -14.89
N THR A 37 32.43 35.97 -15.20
CA THR A 37 33.57 36.86 -14.97
C THR A 37 33.69 37.89 -16.09
N ASN A 38 34.01 39.14 -15.71
CA ASN A 38 34.24 40.34 -16.54
C ASN A 38 34.33 40.08 -18.05
N GLY A 39 33.25 40.39 -18.78
CA GLY A 39 33.18 40.31 -20.25
C GLY A 39 32.56 39.03 -20.80
N THR A 40 32.22 38.06 -19.95
CA THR A 40 31.50 36.84 -20.33
C THR A 40 30.17 36.81 -19.59
N ASN A 41 29.06 36.62 -20.30
CA ASN A 41 27.76 36.40 -19.65
C ASN A 41 27.83 35.15 -18.77
N GLY A 42 27.18 35.20 -17.60
CA GLY A 42 26.97 34.01 -16.77
C GLY A 42 26.19 32.93 -17.52
N THR A 43 26.24 31.70 -17.03
CA THR A 43 25.41 30.65 -17.61
C THR A 43 23.98 30.88 -17.12
N ASN A 44 23.00 30.94 -18.02
CA ASN A 44 21.60 30.93 -17.58
C ASN A 44 21.33 29.69 -16.71
N GLY A 45 20.52 29.83 -15.67
CA GLY A 45 20.01 28.66 -14.94
C GLY A 45 19.22 27.75 -15.89
N GLU A 46 19.16 26.46 -15.57
CA GLU A 46 18.28 25.53 -16.32
C GLU A 46 16.83 26.02 -16.23
N ASP A 47 16.13 26.03 -17.36
CA ASP A 47 14.70 26.32 -17.40
C ASP A 47 13.95 25.26 -16.56
N GLY A 48 13.20 25.71 -15.55
CA GLY A 48 12.43 24.83 -14.67
C GLY A 48 11.42 23.96 -15.41
N SER A 49 10.98 24.36 -16.61
CA SER A 49 10.14 23.53 -17.48
C SER A 49 10.90 22.30 -18.00
N VAL A 50 12.21 22.42 -18.28
CA VAL A 50 13.08 21.33 -18.73
C VAL A 50 13.35 20.33 -17.60
N THR A 51 13.52 20.81 -16.36
CA THR A 51 13.67 19.93 -15.18
C THR A 51 12.41 19.12 -14.90
N CYS A 52 11.21 19.71 -15.05
CA CYS A 52 9.93 18.99 -14.90
C CYS A 52 9.80 17.88 -15.97
N LEU A 53 10.17 18.19 -17.22
CA LEU A 53 10.09 17.26 -18.35
C LEU A 53 11.10 16.11 -18.24
N ALA A 54 12.17 16.23 -17.45
CA ALA A 54 13.08 15.11 -17.18
C ALA A 54 12.34 13.89 -16.61
N CYS A 55 11.32 14.12 -15.78
CA CYS A 55 10.48 13.05 -15.22
C CYS A 55 9.12 12.93 -15.92
N HIS A 56 8.53 14.04 -16.37
CA HIS A 56 7.16 14.09 -16.91
C HIS A 56 7.04 14.01 -18.44
N SER A 57 8.10 13.65 -19.16
CA SER A 57 8.05 13.58 -20.63
C SER A 57 8.58 12.27 -21.22
N GLY A 58 8.27 12.10 -22.51
CA GLY A 58 8.88 11.11 -23.39
C GLY A 58 8.77 9.67 -22.89
N ASN A 59 9.86 8.93 -23.10
CA ASN A 59 9.93 7.50 -22.83
C ASN A 59 9.77 7.16 -21.34
N ASN A 60 10.17 8.06 -20.43
CA ASN A 60 10.03 7.84 -18.99
C ASN A 60 8.55 7.67 -18.60
N MET A 61 7.69 8.62 -18.96
CA MET A 61 6.26 8.54 -18.65
C MET A 61 5.53 7.46 -19.43
N ALA A 62 5.90 7.24 -20.71
CA ALA A 62 5.32 6.16 -21.50
C ALA A 62 5.61 4.79 -20.86
N GLN A 63 6.86 4.56 -20.44
CA GLN A 63 7.25 3.33 -19.77
C GLN A 63 6.52 3.17 -18.42
N LYS A 64 6.47 4.20 -17.58
CA LYS A 64 5.79 4.11 -16.27
C LYS A 64 4.28 3.88 -16.41
N SER A 65 3.66 4.47 -17.41
CA SER A 65 2.24 4.24 -17.71
C SER A 65 2.00 2.81 -18.19
N ALA A 66 2.87 2.26 -19.03
CA ALA A 66 2.79 0.87 -19.47
C ALA A 66 3.02 -0.12 -18.31
N GLU A 67 4.01 0.15 -17.44
CA GLU A 67 4.23 -0.61 -16.21
C GLU A 67 2.98 -0.60 -15.32
N PHE A 68 2.39 0.58 -15.08
CA PHE A 68 1.20 0.75 -14.24
C PHE A 68 -0.04 0.07 -14.80
N ALA A 69 -0.22 0.06 -16.12
CA ALA A 69 -1.34 -0.61 -16.78
C ALA A 69 -1.35 -2.14 -16.57
N MET A 70 -0.21 -2.75 -16.22
CA MET A 70 -0.17 -4.17 -15.84
C MET A 70 -0.56 -4.40 -14.38
N SER A 71 -0.54 -3.34 -13.56
CA SER A 71 -0.88 -3.46 -12.15
C SER A 71 -2.38 -3.59 -11.96
N VAL A 72 -2.77 -4.43 -11.00
CA VAL A 72 -4.17 -4.50 -10.53
C VAL A 72 -4.67 -3.16 -9.96
N HIS A 73 -3.76 -2.24 -9.61
CA HIS A 73 -4.12 -0.87 -9.21
C HIS A 73 -4.74 -0.05 -10.35
N SER A 74 -4.49 -0.40 -11.61
CA SER A 74 -5.16 0.24 -12.74
C SER A 74 -6.56 -0.33 -13.00
N SER A 75 -6.93 -1.46 -12.37
CA SER A 75 -8.17 -2.18 -12.64
C SER A 75 -9.34 -1.64 -11.82
N GLY A 76 -10.31 -1.03 -12.50
CA GLY A 76 -11.56 -0.59 -11.86
C GLY A 76 -12.39 -1.72 -11.25
N ALA A 77 -12.37 -2.91 -11.86
CA ALA A 77 -13.08 -4.08 -11.34
C ALA A 77 -12.58 -4.49 -9.94
N ILE A 78 -11.30 -4.27 -9.65
CA ILE A 78 -10.70 -4.58 -8.34
C ILE A 78 -10.73 -3.37 -7.41
N ALA A 79 -10.40 -2.19 -7.94
CA ALA A 79 -10.33 -0.97 -7.17
C ALA A 79 -11.72 -0.58 -6.64
N VAL A 80 -12.69 -0.38 -7.54
CA VAL A 80 -13.90 0.38 -7.24
C VAL A 80 -15.19 -0.44 -7.16
N ASP A 81 -15.34 -1.51 -7.94
CA ASP A 81 -16.64 -2.17 -8.21
C ASP A 81 -17.47 -2.46 -6.94
N TYR A 82 -16.86 -3.10 -5.94
CA TYR A 82 -17.53 -3.34 -4.66
C TYR A 82 -17.40 -2.16 -3.68
N ALA A 83 -16.20 -1.59 -3.54
CA ALA A 83 -15.80 -0.83 -2.35
C ALA A 83 -15.53 0.66 -2.59
N GLY A 84 -15.32 1.09 -3.83
CA GLY A 84 -14.75 2.41 -4.15
C GLY A 84 -15.62 3.59 -3.78
N GLY A 85 -16.95 3.40 -3.77
CA GLY A 85 -17.91 4.43 -3.38
C GLY A 85 -18.37 4.38 -1.93
N ARG A 86 -18.06 3.30 -1.20
CA ARG A 86 -18.61 3.08 0.14
C ARG A 86 -17.80 3.85 1.19
N ALA A 87 -18.52 4.53 2.09
CA ALA A 87 -17.92 5.16 3.26
C ALA A 87 -17.05 4.15 4.04
N GLY A 88 -15.87 4.59 4.47
CA GLY A 88 -14.90 3.77 5.19
C GLY A 88 -14.13 2.77 4.32
N CYS A 89 -14.53 2.55 3.06
CA CYS A 89 -13.82 1.70 2.10
C CYS A 89 -13.14 2.53 1.00
N ALA A 90 -13.80 3.60 0.56
CA ALA A 90 -13.35 4.51 -0.49
C ALA A 90 -11.94 5.06 -0.23
N ARG A 91 -11.57 5.28 1.05
CA ARG A 91 -10.22 5.73 1.44
C ARG A 91 -9.11 4.89 0.83
N CYS A 92 -9.34 3.57 0.71
CA CYS A 92 -8.38 2.66 0.09
C CYS A 92 -8.81 2.36 -1.33
N HIS A 93 -10.10 2.22 -1.63
CA HIS A 93 -10.64 1.62 -2.84
C HIS A 93 -11.04 2.59 -3.96
N SER A 94 -10.71 3.88 -3.87
CA SER A 94 -10.87 4.79 -4.99
C SER A 94 -9.81 5.88 -4.97
N HIS A 95 -9.52 6.44 -6.14
CA HIS A 95 -8.66 7.61 -6.23
C HIS A 95 -9.22 8.76 -5.39
N GLU A 96 -10.49 9.10 -5.58
CA GLU A 96 -11.13 10.25 -4.94
C GLU A 96 -11.14 10.08 -3.42
N GLY A 97 -11.49 8.88 -2.93
CA GLY A 97 -11.50 8.61 -1.50
C GLY A 97 -10.11 8.69 -0.87
N PHE A 98 -9.08 8.20 -1.56
CA PHE A 98 -7.69 8.33 -1.10
C PHE A 98 -7.20 9.79 -1.10
N VAL A 99 -7.54 10.58 -2.13
CA VAL A 99 -7.19 12.00 -2.18
C VAL A 99 -7.91 12.80 -1.11
N GLN A 100 -9.21 12.54 -0.88
CA GLN A 100 -9.97 13.15 0.21
C GLN A 100 -9.33 12.84 1.57
N PHE A 101 -8.97 11.57 1.81
CA PHE A 101 -8.28 11.16 3.02
C PHE A 101 -6.95 11.90 3.21
N THR A 102 -6.09 11.89 2.21
CA THR A 102 -4.73 12.45 2.32
C THR A 102 -4.69 13.97 2.33
N THR A 103 -5.68 14.63 1.76
CA THR A 103 -5.73 16.10 1.66
C THR A 103 -6.52 16.71 2.81
N LEU A 104 -7.61 16.07 3.23
CA LEU A 104 -8.58 16.64 4.17
C LEU A 104 -8.68 15.85 5.50
N GLY A 105 -8.04 14.69 5.61
CA GLY A 105 -8.16 13.81 6.78
C GLY A 105 -9.50 13.07 6.87
N ILE A 106 -10.30 13.09 5.81
CA ILE A 106 -11.66 12.51 5.79
C ILE A 106 -11.56 11.00 5.52
N ASN A 107 -12.01 10.18 6.48
CA ASN A 107 -11.86 8.72 6.42
C ASN A 107 -13.15 7.96 6.05
N ASP A 108 -14.31 8.59 6.25
CA ASP A 108 -15.61 7.92 6.22
C ASP A 108 -16.65 8.71 5.43
N LEU A 109 -16.27 9.10 4.21
CA LEU A 109 -17.15 9.79 3.27
C LEU A 109 -17.40 8.89 2.05
N PRO A 110 -18.65 8.69 1.61
CA PRO A 110 -18.93 7.98 0.38
C PRO A 110 -18.48 8.80 -0.83
N VAL A 111 -18.10 8.10 -1.90
CA VAL A 111 -17.69 8.70 -3.17
C VAL A 111 -18.73 8.32 -4.22
N ALA A 112 -19.42 9.32 -4.79
CA ALA A 112 -20.48 9.09 -5.77
C ALA A 112 -19.94 8.51 -7.09
N ASN A 113 -18.79 9.01 -7.57
CA ASN A 113 -18.19 8.61 -8.83
C ASN A 113 -16.74 8.15 -8.60
N PRO A 114 -16.54 6.94 -8.04
CA PRO A 114 -15.21 6.46 -7.73
C PRO A 114 -14.48 6.02 -9.00
N SER A 115 -13.22 6.42 -9.16
CA SER A 115 -12.33 5.94 -10.19
C SER A 115 -11.26 5.02 -9.62
N ALA A 116 -10.76 4.11 -10.48
CA ALA A 116 -9.60 3.30 -10.16
C ALA A 116 -8.40 4.18 -9.80
N TRP A 117 -7.43 3.62 -9.11
CA TRP A 117 -6.23 4.35 -8.78
C TRP A 117 -5.50 4.79 -10.07
N LYS A 118 -5.03 6.03 -10.07
CA LYS A 118 -4.23 6.66 -11.12
C LYS A 118 -2.95 7.25 -10.54
N CYS A 119 -2.04 7.75 -11.39
CA CYS A 119 -0.75 8.34 -10.97
C CYS A 119 -0.93 9.35 -9.83
N SER A 120 -1.92 10.25 -9.95
CA SER A 120 -2.21 11.29 -8.96
C SER A 120 -2.86 10.79 -7.65
N THR A 121 -3.10 9.49 -7.53
CA THR A 121 -3.45 8.86 -6.26
C THR A 121 -2.24 8.83 -5.35
N CYS A 122 -1.10 8.36 -5.87
CA CYS A 122 0.14 8.20 -5.11
C CYS A 122 0.95 9.50 -5.12
N HIS A 123 0.97 10.16 -6.28
CA HIS A 123 1.68 11.42 -6.50
C HIS A 123 0.74 12.62 -6.29
N GLY A 124 1.24 13.63 -5.59
CA GLY A 124 0.61 14.91 -5.35
C GLY A 124 1.39 16.02 -6.04
N ILE A 125 1.63 17.10 -5.30
CA ILE A 125 2.36 18.27 -5.78
C ILE A 125 3.75 18.26 -5.14
N HIS A 126 4.78 18.55 -5.94
CA HIS A 126 6.14 18.71 -5.43
C HIS A 126 6.20 19.79 -4.36
N LYS A 127 7.00 19.56 -3.32
CA LYS A 127 7.21 20.51 -2.23
C LYS A 127 8.52 21.27 -2.37
N THR A 128 9.53 20.58 -2.91
CA THR A 128 10.91 21.08 -3.03
C THR A 128 11.37 21.18 -4.48
N PHE A 129 10.72 20.46 -5.40
CA PHE A 129 11.07 20.40 -6.83
C PHE A 129 12.49 19.87 -7.11
N GLU A 130 13.10 19.20 -6.13
CA GLU A 130 14.37 18.50 -6.28
C GLU A 130 14.19 17.17 -7.04
N GLY A 131 15.24 16.65 -7.69
CA GLY A 131 15.15 15.38 -8.45
C GLY A 131 14.82 14.12 -7.62
N LYS A 132 14.85 14.22 -6.29
CA LYS A 132 14.43 13.17 -5.33
C LYS A 132 13.05 13.43 -4.72
N ASP A 133 12.42 14.54 -5.06
CA ASP A 133 11.05 14.85 -4.68
C ASP A 133 10.11 14.10 -5.62
N TYR A 134 9.75 12.87 -5.27
CA TYR A 134 8.76 12.11 -6.05
C TYR A 134 7.33 12.60 -5.84
N ALA A 135 7.12 13.73 -5.13
CA ALA A 135 5.80 14.29 -4.82
C ALA A 135 4.85 13.28 -4.17
N LEU A 136 5.32 12.35 -3.34
CA LEU A 136 4.44 11.35 -2.73
C LEU A 136 3.48 11.99 -1.73
N ARG A 137 2.19 11.60 -1.78
CA ARG A 137 1.17 12.13 -0.86
C ARG A 137 1.44 11.79 0.60
N ILE A 138 2.04 10.63 0.84
CA ILE A 138 2.34 10.12 2.18
C ILE A 138 3.77 9.60 2.21
N THR A 139 4.55 10.13 3.14
CA THR A 139 5.88 9.60 3.52
C THR A 139 6.03 9.43 5.03
N ALA A 140 5.15 10.08 5.81
CA ALA A 140 5.09 9.92 7.25
C ALA A 140 4.65 8.50 7.63
N PRO A 141 5.03 8.00 8.83
CA PRO A 141 4.58 6.71 9.33
C PRO A 141 3.06 6.53 9.25
N VAL A 142 2.64 5.31 8.95
CA VAL A 142 1.24 4.93 8.81
C VAL A 142 0.52 5.08 10.14
N VAL A 143 -0.51 5.93 10.14
CA VAL A 143 -1.53 5.97 11.20
C VAL A 143 -2.48 4.80 10.96
N PRO A 144 -2.61 3.85 11.91
CA PRO A 144 -3.37 2.65 11.67
C PRO A 144 -4.87 2.96 11.61
N VAL A 145 -5.62 2.22 10.78
CA VAL A 145 -7.10 2.28 10.79
C VAL A 145 -7.64 1.90 12.17
N VAL A 146 -6.98 0.95 12.83
CA VAL A 146 -7.30 0.50 14.18
C VAL A 146 -6.16 0.85 15.12
N ALA A 147 -6.41 1.76 16.07
CA ALA A 147 -5.40 2.28 16.97
C ALA A 147 -4.62 1.20 17.75
N ALA A 148 -5.28 0.09 18.12
CA ALA A 148 -4.67 -1.04 18.82
C ALA A 148 -3.56 -1.75 18.02
N ASN A 149 -3.52 -1.56 16.70
CA ASN A 149 -2.43 -2.05 15.86
C ASN A 149 -1.17 -1.16 15.97
N GLY A 150 -1.28 0.06 16.50
CA GLY A 150 -0.15 0.98 16.65
C GLY A 150 0.38 1.54 15.33
N ALA A 151 1.10 2.66 15.40
CA ALA A 151 1.74 3.25 14.23
C ALA A 151 2.77 2.31 13.61
N MET A 152 2.91 2.40 12.28
CA MET A 152 3.83 1.59 11.49
C MET A 152 4.74 2.49 10.65
N ASP A 153 6.04 2.41 10.87
CA ASP A 153 7.03 3.04 10.00
C ASP A 153 7.66 1.98 9.09
N LEU A 154 7.25 2.01 7.82
CA LEU A 154 7.74 1.16 6.75
C LEU A 154 8.95 1.75 6.02
N LYS A 155 9.47 2.89 6.48
CA LYS A 155 10.60 3.66 5.94
C LYS A 155 10.24 4.47 4.69
N GLY A 156 10.05 5.77 4.87
CA GLY A 156 9.93 6.74 3.78
C GLY A 156 8.75 6.46 2.84
N SER A 157 9.02 6.32 1.54
CA SER A 157 8.01 6.12 0.49
C SER A 157 7.13 4.89 0.68
N ASN A 158 7.62 3.86 1.38
CA ASN A 158 6.88 2.64 1.67
C ASN A 158 5.65 2.86 2.55
N ASN A 159 5.64 3.94 3.36
CA ASN A 159 4.49 4.29 4.19
C ASN A 159 3.24 4.58 3.36
N LEU A 160 3.40 5.02 2.11
CA LEU A 160 2.28 5.20 1.19
C LEU A 160 1.54 3.88 0.95
N CYS A 161 2.28 2.80 0.66
CA CYS A 161 1.72 1.47 0.42
C CYS A 161 0.95 0.99 1.66
N GLY A 162 1.53 1.18 2.84
CA GLY A 162 0.93 0.71 4.09
C GLY A 162 -0.27 1.50 4.58
N THR A 163 -0.55 2.66 3.97
CA THR A 163 -1.79 3.39 4.25
C THR A 163 -3.02 2.59 3.84
N CYS A 164 -2.93 1.83 2.75
CA CYS A 164 -3.99 0.93 2.31
C CYS A 164 -3.75 -0.52 2.71
N HIS A 165 -2.50 -0.98 2.59
CA HIS A 165 -2.13 -2.37 2.85
C HIS A 165 -1.91 -2.68 4.33
N GLN A 166 -2.93 -2.42 5.14
CA GLN A 166 -2.91 -2.56 6.60
C GLN A 166 -4.16 -3.23 7.13
N ALA A 167 -4.02 -3.82 8.32
CA ALA A 167 -5.12 -4.43 9.03
C ALA A 167 -6.19 -3.38 9.42
N ARG A 168 -7.46 -3.74 9.22
CA ARG A 168 -8.65 -2.94 9.59
C ARG A 168 -9.39 -3.46 10.82
N SER A 169 -8.83 -4.45 11.51
CA SER A 169 -9.32 -4.97 12.78
C SER A 169 -8.11 -5.23 13.70
N ALA A 170 -8.36 -5.24 15.01
CA ALA A 170 -7.41 -5.73 15.98
C ALA A 170 -7.51 -7.25 16.07
N GLU A 171 -6.43 -7.91 16.49
CA GLU A 171 -6.53 -9.33 16.84
C GLU A 171 -7.49 -9.54 18.03
N PRO A 172 -8.16 -10.71 18.12
CA PRO A 172 -9.28 -10.91 19.05
C PRO A 172 -9.02 -10.52 20.50
N ASN A 173 -7.84 -10.82 21.05
CA ASN A 173 -7.55 -10.53 22.44
C ASN A 173 -7.24 -9.05 22.69
N LYS A 174 -6.75 -8.31 21.69
CA LYS A 174 -6.64 -6.85 21.72
C LYS A 174 -7.96 -6.14 21.47
N ASP A 175 -8.85 -6.71 20.65
CA ASP A 175 -10.19 -6.15 20.43
C ASP A 175 -11.04 -6.28 21.70
N LYS A 176 -11.18 -7.51 22.21
CA LYS A 176 -11.99 -7.84 23.38
C LYS A 176 -11.33 -8.94 24.20
N PRO A 177 -10.50 -8.59 25.19
CA PRO A 177 -9.85 -9.56 26.06
C PRO A 177 -10.87 -10.46 26.79
N GLY A 178 -10.54 -11.73 26.98
CA GLY A 178 -11.39 -12.66 27.70
C GLY A 178 -11.07 -14.13 27.44
N ALA A 179 -11.78 -15.03 28.13
CA ALA A 179 -11.65 -16.47 27.92
C ALA A 179 -12.27 -16.93 26.59
N THR A 180 -13.32 -16.24 26.14
CA THR A 180 -14.03 -16.50 24.89
C THR A 180 -14.11 -15.24 24.04
N TYR A 181 -14.43 -15.41 22.75
CA TYR A 181 -14.58 -14.32 21.80
C TYR A 181 -15.77 -14.61 20.88
N THR A 182 -16.60 -13.59 20.64
CA THR A 182 -17.72 -13.68 19.69
C THR A 182 -17.22 -13.37 18.28
N MET A 183 -16.99 -14.42 17.50
CA MET A 183 -16.59 -14.33 16.11
C MET A 183 -17.75 -13.88 15.21
N THR A 184 -17.40 -13.10 14.20
CA THR A 184 -18.21 -12.85 13.00
C THR A 184 -17.54 -13.45 11.77
N VAL A 185 -18.24 -13.46 10.63
CA VAL A 185 -17.66 -13.82 9.32
C VAL A 185 -16.51 -12.90 8.89
N ARG A 186 -16.26 -11.80 9.61
CA ARG A 186 -15.17 -10.83 9.38
C ARG A 186 -14.07 -10.92 10.44
N THR A 187 -13.97 -12.01 11.20
CA THR A 187 -12.91 -12.22 12.21
C THR A 187 -11.57 -12.52 11.55
N TYR A 188 -10.96 -11.51 10.95
CA TYR A 188 -9.62 -11.51 10.36
C TYR A 188 -9.17 -10.05 10.11
N PRO A 189 -7.87 -9.78 9.86
CA PRO A 189 -7.32 -8.44 9.69
C PRO A 189 -7.93 -7.55 8.60
N HIS A 190 -8.85 -8.02 7.76
CA HIS A 190 -9.10 -7.60 6.37
C HIS A 190 -8.28 -8.41 5.33
N TYR A 191 -8.66 -8.31 4.05
CA TYR A 191 -8.00 -8.99 2.93
C TYR A 191 -6.60 -8.43 2.60
N SER A 192 -6.09 -7.57 3.47
CA SER A 192 -4.81 -6.90 3.33
C SER A 192 -4.28 -6.59 4.73
N ALA A 193 -3.09 -7.09 5.04
CA ALA A 193 -2.37 -6.84 6.28
C ALA A 193 -0.85 -6.92 6.06
N GLN A 194 -0.40 -6.63 4.84
CA GLN A 194 1.00 -6.80 4.41
C GLN A 194 1.95 -5.92 5.24
N SER A 195 1.54 -4.70 5.57
CA SER A 195 2.34 -3.79 6.42
C SER A 195 2.52 -4.33 7.83
N ASN A 196 1.43 -4.84 8.41
CA ASN A 196 1.41 -5.50 9.70
C ASN A 196 2.34 -6.72 9.71
N MET A 197 2.25 -7.54 8.66
CA MET A 197 3.09 -8.73 8.50
C MET A 197 4.58 -8.38 8.36
N LEU A 198 4.90 -7.48 7.44
CA LEU A 198 6.27 -7.02 7.17
C LEU A 198 6.92 -6.43 8.43
N LEU A 199 6.14 -5.66 9.20
CA LEU A 199 6.58 -5.06 10.46
C LEU A 199 6.70 -6.08 11.60
N GLY A 200 5.95 -7.19 11.55
CA GLY A 200 5.84 -8.16 12.65
C GLY A 200 4.96 -7.62 13.77
N ASN A 201 3.72 -7.22 13.46
CA ASN A 201 2.79 -6.61 14.41
C ASN A 201 1.33 -6.81 13.99
N GLY A 202 0.37 -6.66 14.89
CA GLY A 202 -1.08 -6.68 14.59
C GLY A 202 -1.68 -8.06 14.31
N PHE A 203 -0.91 -9.13 14.54
CA PHE A 203 -1.40 -10.52 14.54
C PHE A 203 -1.47 -11.04 15.98
N ALA A 204 -2.14 -12.18 16.18
CA ALA A 204 -2.22 -12.80 17.50
C ALA A 204 -0.93 -13.57 17.80
N GLU A 205 -0.09 -13.01 18.66
CA GLU A 205 1.12 -13.66 19.18
C GLU A 205 0.76 -14.63 20.32
N ILE A 206 0.33 -15.84 19.94
CA ILE A 206 -0.04 -16.90 20.88
C ILE A 206 1.25 -17.51 21.48
N PRO A 207 1.35 -17.69 22.81
CA PRO A 207 2.51 -18.35 23.42
C PRO A 207 2.72 -19.78 22.89
N GLY A 208 3.97 -20.11 22.55
CA GLY A 208 4.36 -21.44 22.06
C GLY A 208 5.88 -21.63 22.07
N SER A 209 6.36 -22.67 21.41
CA SER A 209 7.77 -23.07 21.42
C SER A 209 8.70 -22.13 20.65
N VAL A 210 8.17 -21.34 19.70
CA VAL A 210 8.96 -20.45 18.86
C VAL A 210 8.82 -19.01 19.35
N ALA A 211 9.94 -18.38 19.70
CA ALA A 211 9.97 -16.97 20.07
C ALA A 211 9.61 -16.07 18.87
N TYR A 212 8.83 -15.02 19.13
CA TYR A 212 8.56 -13.99 18.13
C TYR A 212 9.79 -13.09 17.94
N PRO A 213 10.18 -12.78 16.70
CA PRO A 213 11.21 -11.78 16.45
C PRO A 213 10.74 -10.41 16.95
N THR A 214 11.69 -9.56 17.36
CA THR A 214 11.39 -8.17 17.74
C THR A 214 10.71 -7.44 16.58
N LYS A 215 9.63 -6.71 16.89
CA LYS A 215 8.92 -5.86 15.93
C LYS A 215 9.90 -4.93 15.20
N GLY A 216 9.78 -4.85 13.87
CA GLY A 216 10.55 -3.94 13.04
C GLY A 216 11.96 -4.40 12.69
N THR A 217 12.39 -5.60 13.08
CA THR A 217 13.74 -6.11 12.80
C THR A 217 13.79 -7.05 11.59
N SER A 218 12.69 -7.21 10.84
CA SER A 218 12.70 -8.00 9.61
C SER A 218 13.68 -7.39 8.60
N LYS A 219 14.56 -8.21 8.02
CA LYS A 219 15.50 -7.74 7.00
C LYS A 219 14.81 -7.27 5.73
N HIS A 220 13.69 -7.90 5.39
CA HIS A 220 12.85 -7.43 4.29
C HIS A 220 12.22 -6.05 4.57
N LEU A 221 12.09 -5.63 5.83
CA LEU A 221 11.68 -4.26 6.18
C LEU A 221 12.89 -3.31 6.19
N THR A 222 13.97 -3.66 6.87
CA THR A 222 15.08 -2.73 7.13
C THR A 222 15.94 -2.47 5.90
N ASP A 223 16.03 -3.43 4.99
CA ASP A 223 16.99 -3.38 3.88
C ASP A 223 16.30 -3.11 2.52
N ALA A 224 15.02 -3.48 2.36
CA ALA A 224 14.28 -3.35 1.09
C ALA A 224 12.92 -2.64 1.23
N SER A 225 12.16 -3.01 2.27
CA SER A 225 10.75 -2.66 2.43
C SER A 225 9.93 -2.97 1.17
N CYS A 226 8.80 -2.30 0.95
CA CYS A 226 7.91 -2.56 -0.18
C CYS A 226 8.60 -2.26 -1.53
N VAL A 227 9.18 -1.06 -1.68
CA VAL A 227 9.71 -0.56 -2.95
C VAL A 227 10.95 -1.31 -3.41
N GLY A 228 11.77 -1.85 -2.48
CA GLY A 228 12.97 -2.61 -2.83
C GLY A 228 12.69 -3.87 -3.65
N CYS A 229 11.51 -4.49 -3.46
CA CYS A 229 11.10 -5.67 -4.23
C CYS A 229 10.05 -5.33 -5.30
N HIS A 230 9.02 -4.57 -4.95
CA HIS A 230 7.87 -4.33 -5.83
C HIS A 230 8.10 -3.20 -6.83
N MET A 231 8.99 -2.27 -6.52
CA MET A 231 9.32 -1.11 -7.36
C MET A 231 10.80 -1.05 -7.72
N SER A 232 11.50 -2.19 -7.67
CA SER A 232 12.88 -2.32 -8.18
C SER A 232 12.95 -1.99 -9.67
N SER A 233 14.12 -2.04 -10.28
CA SER A 233 14.25 -1.91 -11.74
C SER A 233 13.29 -2.85 -12.47
N PHE A 234 12.58 -2.29 -13.46
CA PHE A 234 11.60 -3.03 -14.23
C PHE A 234 12.31 -3.99 -15.20
N THR A 235 12.07 -5.28 -15.06
CA THR A 235 12.63 -6.32 -15.93
C THR A 235 11.72 -7.54 -15.93
N ALA A 236 11.61 -8.24 -17.06
CA ALA A 236 10.78 -9.44 -17.20
C ALA A 236 9.34 -9.27 -16.65
N LYS A 237 8.74 -8.09 -16.84
CA LYS A 237 7.39 -7.71 -16.34
C LYS A 237 7.27 -7.56 -14.81
N GLN A 238 8.37 -7.52 -14.08
CA GLN A 238 8.44 -7.36 -12.63
C GLN A 238 9.14 -6.06 -12.25
N GLY A 239 8.87 -5.51 -11.06
CA GLY A 239 9.39 -4.23 -10.58
C GLY A 239 8.66 -3.03 -11.17
N GLY A 240 9.27 -1.84 -11.03
CA GLY A 240 8.74 -0.59 -11.55
C GLY A 240 7.33 -0.27 -11.02
N HIS A 241 6.50 0.31 -11.87
CA HIS A 241 5.11 0.62 -11.54
C HIS A 241 4.13 -0.55 -11.79
N SER A 242 4.62 -1.75 -12.13
CA SER A 242 3.75 -2.94 -12.17
C SER A 242 3.38 -3.40 -10.75
N TYR A 243 4.27 -3.09 -9.78
CA TYR A 243 4.22 -3.54 -8.39
C TYR A 243 4.27 -5.06 -8.22
N ILE A 244 4.64 -5.79 -9.27
CA ILE A 244 4.93 -7.23 -9.19
C ILE A 244 6.34 -7.35 -8.61
N PRO A 245 6.56 -8.12 -7.53
CA PRO A 245 7.88 -8.24 -6.93
C PRO A 245 8.90 -8.80 -7.94
N SER A 246 10.12 -8.28 -7.93
CA SER A 246 11.18 -8.71 -8.84
C SER A 246 11.99 -9.86 -8.26
N LEU A 247 12.05 -10.97 -8.99
CA LEU A 247 12.98 -12.08 -8.70
C LEU A 247 14.44 -11.62 -8.78
N LYS A 248 14.74 -10.69 -9.68
CA LYS A 248 16.08 -10.10 -9.75
C LYS A 248 16.43 -9.39 -8.44
N ALA A 249 15.52 -8.57 -7.89
CA ALA A 249 15.75 -7.89 -6.63
C ALA A 249 15.97 -8.86 -5.46
N CYS A 250 15.27 -10.00 -5.45
CA CYS A 250 15.53 -11.06 -4.48
C CYS A 250 16.97 -11.59 -4.61
N ASN A 251 17.39 -11.92 -5.83
CA ASN A 251 18.71 -12.50 -6.10
C ASN A 251 19.87 -11.50 -5.93
N ASP A 252 19.60 -10.19 -5.94
CA ASP A 252 20.61 -9.17 -5.66
C ASP A 252 21.08 -9.19 -4.18
N CYS A 253 20.23 -9.67 -3.26
CA CYS A 253 20.55 -9.80 -1.83
C CYS A 253 20.77 -11.25 -1.39
N HIS A 254 20.01 -12.19 -1.96
CA HIS A 254 20.08 -13.60 -1.61
C HIS A 254 21.12 -14.32 -2.47
N GLY A 255 22.21 -14.75 -1.85
CA GLY A 255 23.27 -15.51 -2.51
C GLY A 255 22.91 -16.98 -2.77
N GLY A 256 23.82 -17.68 -3.45
CA GLY A 256 23.66 -19.06 -3.90
C GLY A 256 23.20 -19.16 -5.35
N THR A 257 22.60 -20.30 -5.72
CA THR A 257 21.95 -20.45 -7.03
C THR A 257 20.77 -19.47 -7.13
N PRO A 258 20.71 -18.61 -8.16
CA PRO A 258 19.61 -17.66 -8.31
C PRO A 258 18.25 -18.35 -8.24
N SER A 259 17.36 -17.82 -7.40
CA SER A 259 16.01 -18.34 -7.29
C SER A 259 15.23 -18.00 -8.56
N THR A 260 14.48 -18.98 -9.06
CA THR A 260 13.58 -18.84 -10.22
C THR A 260 12.13 -18.58 -9.81
N ASN A 261 11.86 -18.56 -8.50
CA ASN A 261 10.55 -18.27 -7.90
C ASN A 261 10.75 -17.60 -6.53
N TYR A 262 9.66 -17.25 -5.83
CA TYR A 262 9.72 -16.59 -4.52
C TYR A 262 9.89 -17.57 -3.35
N ASN A 263 10.06 -18.87 -3.62
CA ASN A 263 10.19 -19.93 -2.61
C ASN A 263 11.65 -20.10 -2.15
N TYR A 264 12.34 -18.99 -1.89
CA TYR A 264 13.71 -19.02 -1.40
C TYR A 264 13.79 -19.78 -0.06
N GLY A 265 14.66 -20.78 0.03
CA GLY A 265 14.81 -21.61 1.22
C GLY A 265 13.57 -22.43 1.60
N GLY A 266 12.62 -22.65 0.68
CA GLY A 266 11.41 -23.44 0.94
C GLY A 266 10.32 -22.73 1.75
N ILE A 267 10.47 -21.43 2.02
CA ILE A 267 9.58 -20.68 2.93
C ILE A 267 8.11 -20.71 2.49
N GLN A 268 7.81 -20.56 1.20
CA GLN A 268 6.43 -20.60 0.71
C GLN A 268 5.83 -21.99 0.82
N THR A 269 6.62 -23.03 0.54
CA THR A 269 6.21 -24.43 0.71
C THR A 269 5.88 -24.74 2.17
N ASP A 270 6.79 -24.38 3.09
CA ASP A 270 6.61 -24.62 4.52
C ASP A 270 5.41 -23.84 5.07
N THR A 271 5.23 -22.60 4.65
CA THR A 271 4.10 -21.75 5.05
C THR A 271 2.78 -22.34 4.54
N GLN A 272 2.73 -22.76 3.27
CA GLN A 272 1.55 -23.36 2.69
C GLN A 272 1.17 -24.66 3.43
N ALA A 273 2.13 -25.55 3.68
CA ALA A 273 1.88 -26.79 4.40
C ALA A 273 1.31 -26.55 5.81
N LYS A 274 1.84 -25.57 6.55
CA LYS A 274 1.33 -25.19 7.88
C LYS A 274 -0.05 -24.51 7.81
N LEU A 275 -0.32 -23.70 6.78
CA LEU A 275 -1.65 -23.13 6.55
C LEU A 275 -2.68 -24.23 6.24
N ASP A 276 -2.30 -25.26 5.48
CA ASP A 276 -3.17 -26.39 5.20
C ASP A 276 -3.46 -27.20 6.47
N GLN A 277 -2.44 -27.50 7.28
CA GLN A 277 -2.63 -28.13 8.60
C GLN A 277 -3.56 -27.32 9.50
N LEU A 278 -3.35 -26.00 9.57
CA LEU A 278 -4.17 -25.11 10.39
C LEU A 278 -5.60 -25.05 9.86
N ARG A 279 -5.80 -24.99 8.53
CA ARG A 279 -7.13 -25.03 7.91
C ARG A 279 -7.90 -26.28 8.31
N GLU A 280 -7.31 -27.46 8.14
CA GLU A 280 -7.98 -28.72 8.47
C GLU A 280 -8.35 -28.78 9.96
N LYS A 281 -7.46 -28.26 10.83
CA LYS A 281 -7.74 -28.18 12.26
C LYS A 281 -8.88 -27.24 12.59
N LEU A 282 -8.94 -26.07 11.95
CA LEU A 282 -10.02 -25.10 12.14
C LEU A 282 -11.37 -25.62 11.61
N LEU A 283 -11.37 -26.42 10.53
CA LEU A 283 -12.55 -27.12 10.04
C LEU A 283 -13.03 -28.18 11.04
N ALA A 284 -12.12 -29.00 11.57
CA ALA A 284 -12.44 -30.02 12.56
C ALA A 284 -13.00 -29.41 13.86
N LEU A 285 -12.52 -28.23 14.25
CA LEU A 285 -13.07 -27.46 15.38
C LEU A 285 -14.41 -26.77 15.06
N GLY A 286 -14.83 -26.75 13.79
CA GLY A 286 -16.08 -26.14 13.38
C GLY A 286 -16.11 -24.61 13.46
N VAL A 287 -14.93 -23.94 13.48
CA VAL A 287 -14.80 -22.48 13.63
C VAL A 287 -14.61 -21.75 12.30
N ILE A 288 -14.43 -22.48 11.20
CA ILE A 288 -14.50 -21.98 9.82
C ILE A 288 -15.43 -22.84 8.99
N THR A 289 -16.01 -22.25 7.95
CA THR A 289 -16.88 -22.93 6.98
C THR A 289 -16.17 -23.06 5.65
N LYS A 290 -16.31 -24.22 5.01
CA LYS A 290 -15.93 -24.48 3.61
C LYS A 290 -17.14 -24.29 2.71
N THR A 291 -16.97 -23.56 1.61
CA THR A 291 -17.99 -23.39 0.57
C THR A 291 -17.36 -23.67 -0.79
N THR A 292 -17.96 -24.58 -1.55
CA THR A 292 -17.50 -24.96 -2.90
C THR A 292 -18.44 -24.37 -3.94
N VAL A 293 -17.92 -23.54 -4.84
CA VAL A 293 -18.66 -22.97 -5.97
C VAL A 293 -17.86 -23.28 -7.24
N ASP A 294 -18.49 -23.91 -8.23
CA ASP A 294 -17.85 -24.31 -9.50
C ASP A 294 -16.54 -25.10 -9.31
N GLY A 295 -16.51 -25.98 -8.30
CA GLY A 295 -15.33 -26.78 -7.96
C GLY A 295 -14.21 -26.01 -7.24
N VAL A 296 -14.42 -24.73 -6.92
CA VAL A 296 -13.46 -23.89 -6.19
C VAL A 296 -13.86 -23.78 -4.73
N ASP A 297 -12.94 -24.21 -3.86
CA ASP A 297 -13.13 -24.13 -2.42
C ASP A 297 -12.78 -22.74 -1.86
N SER A 298 -13.73 -22.16 -1.15
CA SER A 298 -13.56 -20.95 -0.36
C SER A 298 -13.78 -21.25 1.12
N TYR A 299 -13.14 -20.45 1.98
CA TYR A 299 -13.20 -20.62 3.43
C TYR A 299 -13.53 -19.29 4.06
N SER A 300 -14.38 -19.30 5.10
CA SER A 300 -14.72 -18.11 5.88
C SER A 300 -14.82 -18.42 7.37
N PRO A 301 -14.55 -17.45 8.27
CA PRO A 301 -14.86 -17.61 9.68
C PRO A 301 -16.33 -17.95 9.90
N LYS A 302 -16.62 -18.89 10.80
CA LYS A 302 -17.99 -19.18 11.23
C LYS A 302 -18.34 -18.26 12.40
N ALA A 303 -19.49 -17.58 12.33
CA ALA A 303 -19.96 -16.75 13.43
C ALA A 303 -20.35 -17.61 14.64
N GLY A 304 -20.06 -17.11 15.85
CA GLY A 304 -20.33 -17.81 17.10
C GLY A 304 -19.35 -17.44 18.21
N THR A 305 -19.66 -17.83 19.44
CA THR A 305 -18.75 -17.64 20.58
C THR A 305 -17.85 -18.86 20.71
N VAL A 306 -16.54 -18.64 20.69
CA VAL A 306 -15.51 -19.69 20.75
C VAL A 306 -14.47 -19.36 21.83
N PRO A 307 -13.67 -20.33 22.30
CA PRO A 307 -12.47 -20.05 23.09
C PRO A 307 -11.55 -19.03 22.39
N MET A 308 -10.97 -18.11 23.16
CA MET A 308 -10.13 -17.01 22.62
C MET A 308 -9.03 -17.52 21.67
N VAL A 309 -8.33 -18.59 22.05
CA VAL A 309 -7.26 -19.18 21.23
C VAL A 309 -7.75 -19.63 19.85
N GLN A 310 -9.00 -20.08 19.73
CA GLN A 310 -9.58 -20.48 18.44
C GLN A 310 -9.87 -19.25 17.57
N ALA A 311 -10.41 -18.18 18.15
CA ALA A 311 -10.61 -16.93 17.43
C ALA A 311 -9.27 -16.33 16.93
N GLN A 312 -8.25 -16.34 17.79
CA GLN A 312 -6.90 -15.89 17.43
C GLN A 312 -6.29 -16.76 16.32
N ALA A 313 -6.50 -18.08 16.37
CA ALA A 313 -6.05 -18.98 15.33
C ALA A 313 -6.73 -18.73 13.98
N VAL A 314 -8.04 -18.46 13.98
CA VAL A 314 -8.78 -18.06 12.77
C VAL A 314 -8.25 -16.74 12.22
N PHE A 315 -8.02 -15.76 13.09
CA PHE A 315 -7.47 -14.47 12.72
C PHE A 315 -6.09 -14.60 12.06
N ASN A 316 -5.18 -15.39 12.66
CA ASN A 316 -3.86 -15.68 12.11
C ASN A 316 -3.95 -16.42 10.77
N TYR A 317 -4.77 -17.47 10.66
CA TYR A 317 -4.95 -18.24 9.42
C TYR A 317 -5.33 -17.34 8.25
N PHE A 318 -6.41 -16.57 8.41
CA PHE A 318 -6.90 -15.70 7.34
C PHE A 318 -5.95 -14.53 7.08
N GLY A 319 -5.35 -13.95 8.12
CA GLY A 319 -4.39 -12.87 7.95
C GLY A 319 -3.16 -13.28 7.15
N ILE A 320 -2.57 -14.44 7.46
CA ILE A 320 -1.40 -14.98 6.74
C ILE A 320 -1.78 -15.41 5.32
N LYS A 321 -2.96 -16.01 5.14
CA LYS A 321 -3.48 -16.37 3.81
C LYS A 321 -3.69 -15.13 2.93
N TYR A 322 -4.27 -14.07 3.47
CA TYR A 322 -4.58 -12.83 2.73
C TYR A 322 -3.39 -11.87 2.61
N ASP A 323 -2.31 -12.09 3.36
CA ASP A 323 -1.02 -11.46 3.07
C ASP A 323 -0.50 -11.83 1.68
N ARG A 324 -0.84 -13.03 1.17
CA ARG A 324 -0.53 -13.57 -0.17
C ARG A 324 0.95 -13.71 -0.50
N SER A 325 1.86 -13.44 0.42
CA SER A 325 3.30 -13.67 0.22
C SER A 325 3.73 -15.10 0.54
N LEU A 326 2.87 -15.89 1.20
CA LEU A 326 3.21 -17.20 1.78
C LEU A 326 4.46 -17.10 2.67
N GLY A 327 4.49 -16.11 3.55
CA GLY A 327 5.54 -15.95 4.54
C GLY A 327 6.72 -15.08 4.11
N VAL A 328 6.85 -14.76 2.81
CA VAL A 328 7.99 -13.99 2.30
C VAL A 328 8.10 -12.62 2.96
N HIS A 329 7.02 -11.91 3.28
CA HIS A 329 7.13 -10.58 3.90
C HIS A 329 7.86 -10.58 5.25
N ASN A 330 7.70 -11.65 6.06
CA ASN A 330 8.42 -11.80 7.33
C ASN A 330 8.53 -13.28 7.74
N PRO A 331 9.52 -14.02 7.19
CA PRO A 331 9.56 -15.48 7.32
C PRO A 331 9.66 -15.97 8.77
N LYS A 332 10.46 -15.29 9.59
CA LYS A 332 10.64 -15.64 11.01
C LYS A 332 9.36 -15.44 11.81
N TYR A 333 8.67 -14.32 11.57
CA TYR A 333 7.42 -14.00 12.25
C TYR A 333 6.29 -14.95 11.85
N VAL A 334 6.13 -15.25 10.55
CA VAL A 334 5.12 -16.20 10.07
C VAL A 334 5.38 -17.62 10.59
N LYS A 335 6.64 -18.05 10.65
CA LYS A 335 7.02 -19.34 11.25
C LYS A 335 6.59 -19.42 12.73
N ALA A 336 6.81 -18.36 13.51
CA ALA A 336 6.40 -18.29 14.90
C ALA A 336 4.87 -18.29 15.04
N LEU A 337 4.16 -17.46 14.26
CA LEU A 337 2.70 -17.41 14.25
C LEU A 337 2.08 -18.78 13.98
N LEU A 338 2.48 -19.45 12.89
CA LEU A 338 1.88 -20.72 12.50
C LEU A 338 2.22 -21.86 13.46
N THR A 339 3.50 -21.96 13.88
CA THR A 339 3.92 -23.03 14.79
C THR A 339 3.23 -22.90 16.15
N ASN A 340 3.27 -21.71 16.75
CA ASN A 340 2.66 -21.52 18.07
C ASN A 340 1.13 -21.63 18.02
N THR A 341 0.49 -21.15 16.93
CA THR A 341 -0.97 -21.31 16.74
C THR A 341 -1.35 -22.80 16.67
N LEU A 342 -0.62 -23.60 15.89
CA LEU A 342 -0.87 -25.04 15.79
C LEU A 342 -0.67 -25.76 17.13
N GLU A 343 0.44 -25.46 17.83
CA GLU A 343 0.72 -26.02 19.16
C GLU A 343 -0.38 -25.68 20.17
N ALA A 344 -0.83 -24.42 20.19
CA ALA A 344 -1.86 -23.97 21.14
C ALA A 344 -3.21 -24.63 20.88
N LEU A 345 -3.52 -25.01 19.65
CA LEU A 345 -4.73 -25.74 19.34
C LEU A 345 -4.63 -27.25 19.63
N ASN A 346 -3.41 -27.81 19.77
CA ASN A 346 -3.17 -29.24 20.05
C ASN A 346 -3.15 -29.59 21.54
N LYS A 347 -3.32 -28.60 22.42
CA LYS A 347 -3.46 -28.77 23.87
C LYS A 347 -4.92 -28.95 24.23
#